data_AF-A0A4V0YFL2-F1
#
_entry.id   AF-A0A4V0YFL2-F1
#
_cell.length_a   1.000
_cell.length_b   1.000
_cell.length_c   1.000
_cell.angle_alpha   90.00
_cell.angle_beta   90.00
_cell.angle_gamma   90.00
#
_symmetry.space_group_name_H-M   'P 1'
#
loop_
_entity.id
_entity.type
_entity.pdbx_description
1 polymer ?
#
loop_
_entity_poly.entity_id
_entity_poly.type
_entity_poly.pdbx_seq_one_letter_code
_entity_poly.pdbx_strand_id
1 'polypeptide(L)'
;MVGHYEGGGVSEKCRLVEELREHFTVTELCKEVGLSKSGFYAYLKRKAVNKDKSSKEIIRTTYERYKGIYGYRQIQLLMYQDHKIWMNHKKILRLMREMGLRSKIRRKFRHHRSWGLGDRVVRNVLEAILKHLSLIRNV
;
A
#
# COMPACT_ATOMS: atom_id res chain seq x y z
N MET A 1 5.23 -2.30 -40.83
CA MET A 1 5.27 -3.55 -40.05
C MET A 1 4.33 -3.37 -38.87
N VAL A 2 3.03 -3.59 -39.06
CA VAL A 2 2.02 -3.45 -37.99
C VAL A 2 1.90 -4.82 -37.34
N GLY A 3 2.35 -4.92 -36.08
CA GLY A 3 2.39 -6.18 -35.34
C GLY A 3 1.00 -6.81 -35.17
N HIS A 4 1.00 -8.14 -35.09
CA HIS A 4 -0.15 -9.01 -34.88
C HIS A 4 -1.14 -8.48 -33.81
N TYR A 5 -2.24 -7.84 -34.23
CA TYR A 5 -3.33 -7.36 -33.35
C TYR A 5 -4.34 -8.47 -32.99
N GLU A 6 -4.11 -9.68 -33.51
CA GLU A 6 -4.97 -10.85 -33.38
C GLU A 6 -5.11 -11.34 -31.92
N GLY A 7 -4.10 -11.12 -31.08
CA GLY A 7 -4.02 -11.70 -29.73
C GLY A 7 -4.42 -10.79 -28.55
N GLY A 8 -4.71 -9.51 -28.79
CA GLY A 8 -4.96 -8.54 -27.71
C GLY A 8 -6.38 -8.58 -27.16
N GLY A 9 -6.53 -8.39 -25.84
CA GLY A 9 -7.85 -8.27 -25.20
C GLY A 9 -8.61 -7.02 -25.67
N VAL A 10 -9.94 -6.98 -25.53
CA VAL A 10 -10.79 -5.86 -26.00
C VAL A 10 -10.31 -4.49 -25.47
N SER A 11 -9.76 -4.41 -24.25
CA SER A 11 -9.19 -3.16 -23.72
C SER A 11 -7.94 -2.69 -24.45
N GLU A 12 -7.05 -3.60 -24.86
CA GLU A 12 -5.82 -3.26 -25.57
C GLU A 12 -6.12 -2.78 -26.97
N LYS A 13 -7.04 -3.47 -27.64
CA LYS A 13 -7.60 -3.06 -28.94
C LYS A 13 -8.20 -1.65 -28.87
N CYS A 14 -9.00 -1.35 -27.84
CA CYS A 14 -9.56 -0.01 -27.66
C CYS A 14 -8.51 1.06 -27.35
N ARG A 15 -7.44 0.72 -26.62
CA ARG A 15 -6.32 1.63 -26.35
C ARG A 15 -5.56 1.96 -27.64
N LEU A 16 -5.28 0.97 -28.49
CA LEU A 16 -4.64 1.16 -29.78
C LEU A 16 -5.43 2.12 -30.68
N VAL A 17 -6.75 1.91 -30.78
CA VAL A 17 -7.64 2.80 -31.56
C VAL A 17 -7.65 4.21 -30.97
N GLU A 18 -7.58 4.35 -29.64
CA GLU A 18 -7.53 5.65 -28.97
C GLU A 18 -6.23 6.42 -29.26
N GLU A 19 -5.08 5.73 -29.29
CA GLU A 19 -3.77 6.31 -29.62
C GLU A 19 -3.67 6.75 -31.09
N LEU A 20 -4.22 5.94 -32.01
CA LEU A 20 -4.13 6.19 -33.45
C LEU A 20 -5.23 7.11 -34.02
N ARG A 21 -6.23 7.48 -33.21
CA ARG A 21 -7.39 8.28 -33.67
C ARG A 21 -7.03 9.67 -34.18
N GLU A 22 -5.85 10.18 -33.82
CA GLU A 22 -5.38 11.50 -34.26
C GLU A 22 -4.88 11.49 -35.71
N HIS A 23 -4.49 10.32 -36.22
CA HIS A 23 -3.92 10.15 -37.56
C HIS A 23 -4.86 9.46 -38.55
N PHE A 24 -5.82 8.65 -38.06
CA PHE A 24 -6.72 7.87 -38.89
C PHE A 24 -8.17 7.97 -38.42
N THR A 25 -9.12 7.66 -39.32
CA THR A 25 -10.52 7.66 -38.91
C THR A 25 -10.82 6.48 -37.99
N VAL A 26 -11.61 6.73 -36.93
CA VAL A 26 -12.05 5.68 -36.00
C VAL A 26 -12.74 4.52 -36.71
N THR A 27 -13.40 4.78 -37.84
CA THR A 27 -14.07 3.76 -38.65
C THR A 27 -13.09 2.75 -39.24
N GLU A 28 -11.98 3.23 -39.80
CA GLU A 28 -10.95 2.38 -40.42
C GLU A 28 -10.19 1.61 -39.35
N LEU A 29 -9.80 2.29 -38.26
CA LEU A 29 -9.11 1.67 -37.14
C LEU A 29 -9.95 0.55 -36.49
N CYS A 30 -11.25 0.78 -36.30
CA CYS A 30 -12.15 -0.24 -35.76
C CYS A 30 -12.29 -1.46 -36.68
N LYS A 31 -12.34 -1.24 -38.01
CA LYS A 31 -12.40 -2.33 -38.99
C LYS A 31 -11.13 -3.18 -38.95
N GLU A 32 -9.96 -2.54 -38.94
CA GLU A 32 -8.67 -3.22 -38.94
C GLU A 32 -8.49 -4.08 -37.68
N VAL A 33 -8.82 -3.53 -36.51
CA VAL A 33 -8.60 -4.19 -35.22
C VAL A 33 -9.72 -5.21 -34.87
N GLY A 34 -10.79 -5.25 -35.66
CA GLY A 34 -11.96 -6.12 -35.43
C GLY A 34 -12.83 -5.67 -34.25
N LEU A 35 -12.96 -4.35 -34.03
CA LEU A 35 -13.81 -3.75 -33.00
C LEU A 35 -15.07 -3.15 -33.62
N SER A 36 -16.20 -3.22 -32.91
CA SER A 36 -17.37 -2.43 -33.28
C SER A 36 -17.18 -0.96 -32.88
N LYS A 37 -17.64 -0.04 -33.74
CA LYS A 37 -17.64 1.40 -33.47
C LYS A 37 -18.35 1.73 -32.14
N SER A 38 -19.50 1.09 -31.91
CA SER A 38 -20.28 1.24 -30.67
C SER A 38 -19.52 0.74 -29.45
N GLY A 39 -18.77 -0.37 -29.58
CA GLY A 39 -17.90 -0.90 -28.52
C GLY A 39 -16.79 0.07 -28.13
N PHE A 40 -16.17 0.72 -29.11
CA PHE A 40 -15.13 1.74 -28.87
C PHE A 40 -15.69 2.98 -28.16
N TYR A 41 -16.80 3.55 -28.63
CA TYR A 41 -17.42 4.70 -27.95
C TYR A 41 -17.96 4.33 -26.55
N ALA A 42 -18.45 3.11 -26.36
CA ALA A 42 -18.83 2.61 -25.03
C ALA A 42 -17.60 2.45 -24.10
N TYR A 43 -16.44 2.08 -24.65
CA TYR A 43 -15.17 2.11 -23.92
C TYR A 43 -14.79 3.53 -23.51
N LEU A 44 -14.83 4.49 -24.44
CA LEU A 44 -14.53 5.91 -24.14
C LEU A 44 -15.45 6.46 -23.04
N LYS A 45 -16.75 6.18 -23.14
CA LYS A 45 -17.73 6.60 -22.12
C LYS A 45 -17.40 6.01 -20.74
N ARG A 46 -17.04 4.72 -20.66
CA ARG A 46 -16.64 4.07 -19.41
C ARG A 46 -15.34 4.65 -18.85
N LYS A 47 -14.36 4.94 -19.71
CA LYS A 47 -13.07 5.54 -19.32
C LYS A 47 -13.23 6.96 -18.78
N ALA A 48 -14.14 7.74 -19.36
CA ALA A 48 -14.41 9.11 -18.92
C ALA A 48 -15.04 9.19 -17.52
N VAL A 49 -15.79 8.17 -17.10
CA VAL A 49 -16.45 8.16 -15.79
C VAL A 49 -15.46 7.68 -14.72
N ASN A 50 -14.79 8.63 -14.07
CA ASN A 50 -13.95 8.35 -12.91
C ASN A 50 -14.81 8.15 -11.65
N LYS A 51 -15.53 7.02 -11.57
CA LYS A 51 -16.42 6.67 -10.45
C LYS A 51 -15.71 6.65 -9.10
N ASP A 52 -14.40 6.47 -9.11
CA ASP A 52 -13.57 6.38 -7.91
C ASP A 52 -13.00 7.73 -7.47
N LYS A 53 -13.21 8.82 -8.20
CA LYS A 53 -12.65 10.15 -7.86
C LYS A 53 -13.07 10.60 -6.45
N SER A 54 -14.36 10.58 -6.15
CA SER A 54 -14.89 10.95 -4.82
C SER A 54 -14.39 10.01 -3.72
N SER A 55 -14.30 8.70 -4.02
CA SER A 55 -13.79 7.70 -3.08
C SER A 55 -12.31 7.93 -2.76
N LYS A 56 -11.50 8.26 -3.77
CA LYS A 56 -10.06 8.58 -3.62
C LYS A 56 -9.85 9.82 -2.77
N GLU A 57 -10.69 10.83 -2.96
CA GLU A 57 -10.62 12.08 -2.20
C GLU A 57 -10.91 11.86 -0.71
N ILE A 58 -11.98 11.13 -0.37
CA ILE A 58 -12.28 10.80 1.03
C ILE A 58 -11.17 9.94 1.66
N ILE A 59 -10.64 8.95 0.93
CA ILE A 59 -9.52 8.13 1.44
C ILE A 59 -8.30 9.01 1.70
N ARG A 60 -8.00 9.97 0.82
CA ARG A 60 -6.86 10.88 0.96
C ARG A 60 -7.04 11.80 2.16
N THR A 61 -8.19 12.43 2.33
CA THR A 61 -8.47 13.32 3.46
C THR A 61 -8.39 12.57 4.79
N THR A 62 -8.97 11.37 4.87
CA THR A 62 -8.84 10.52 6.07
C THR A 62 -7.38 10.12 6.30
N TYR A 63 -6.65 9.71 5.26
CA TYR A 63 -5.23 9.32 5.38
C TYR A 63 -4.36 10.47 5.91
N GLU A 64 -4.53 11.68 5.38
CA GLU A 64 -3.79 12.89 5.77
C GLU A 64 -4.14 13.33 7.19
N ARG A 65 -5.42 13.26 7.58
CA ARG A 65 -5.88 13.55 8.96
C ARG A 65 -5.13 12.73 10.01
N TYR A 66 -4.89 11.45 9.71
CA TYR A 66 -4.14 10.54 10.58
C TYR A 66 -2.65 10.41 10.20
N LYS A 67 -2.09 11.41 9.49
CA LYS A 67 -0.67 11.54 9.13
C LYS A 67 -0.10 10.37 8.32
N GLY A 68 -0.95 9.53 7.76
CA GLY A 68 -0.59 8.32 7.03
C GLY A 68 -0.10 7.15 7.89
N ILE A 69 -0.35 7.18 9.20
CA ILE A 69 0.07 6.11 10.12
C ILE A 69 -0.67 4.81 9.81
N TYR A 70 -1.97 4.91 9.54
CA TYR A 70 -2.86 3.78 9.43
C TYR A 70 -2.88 3.13 8.05
N GLY A 71 -3.11 1.82 8.03
CA GLY A 71 -3.29 1.05 6.79
C GLY A 71 -4.75 0.98 6.34
N TYR A 72 -4.99 0.36 5.18
CA TYR A 72 -6.32 0.33 4.53
C TYR A 72 -7.45 -0.24 5.40
N ARG A 73 -7.16 -1.25 6.25
CA ARG A 73 -8.16 -1.83 7.17
C ARG A 73 -8.60 -0.84 8.24
N GLN A 74 -7.65 -0.08 8.78
CA GLN A 74 -7.93 0.95 9.78
C GLN A 74 -8.57 2.18 9.15
N ILE A 75 -8.14 2.57 7.94
CA ILE A 75 -8.77 3.66 7.19
C ILE A 75 -10.26 3.39 6.95
N GLN A 76 -10.67 2.14 6.70
CA GLN A 76 -12.09 1.79 6.60
C GLN A 76 -12.88 2.19 7.87
N LEU A 77 -12.35 1.84 9.04
CA LEU A 77 -12.96 2.15 10.34
C LEU A 77 -13.00 3.67 10.57
N LEU A 78 -11.90 4.36 10.26
CA LEU A 78 -11.78 5.80 10.47
C LEU A 78 -12.68 6.59 9.51
N MET A 79 -12.80 6.17 8.26
CA MET A 79 -13.76 6.74 7.32
C MET A 79 -15.20 6.60 7.82
N TYR A 80 -15.53 5.45 8.41
CA TYR A 80 -16.85 5.26 9.01
C TYR A 80 -17.06 6.16 10.24
N GLN A 81 -16.04 6.32 11.08
CA GLN A 81 -16.12 7.21 12.24
C GLN A 81 -16.28 8.68 11.82
N ASP A 82 -15.47 9.14 10.88
CA ASP A 82 -15.32 10.54 10.49
C ASP A 82 -16.42 11.01 9.53
N HIS A 83 -16.77 10.15 8.56
CA HIS A 83 -17.64 10.52 7.45
C HIS A 83 -18.95 9.72 7.42
N LYS A 84 -19.13 8.73 8.31
CA LYS A 84 -20.28 7.79 8.29
C LYS A 84 -20.43 7.03 6.98
N ILE A 85 -19.34 6.91 6.21
CA ILE A 85 -19.31 6.21 4.93
C ILE A 85 -18.67 4.84 5.12
N TRP A 86 -19.42 3.79 4.78
CA TRP A 86 -18.89 2.43 4.73
C TRP A 86 -18.41 2.08 3.33
N MET A 87 -17.15 1.67 3.21
CA MET A 87 -16.55 1.21 1.95
C MET A 87 -15.85 -0.12 2.16
N ASN A 88 -15.97 -1.05 1.20
CA ASN A 88 -15.29 -2.34 1.29
C ASN A 88 -13.76 -2.15 1.38
N HIS A 89 -13.13 -2.80 2.36
CA HIS A 89 -11.67 -2.79 2.54
C HIS A 89 -10.87 -3.18 1.29
N LYS A 90 -11.40 -4.06 0.43
CA LYS A 90 -10.74 -4.42 -0.85
C LYS A 90 -10.72 -3.23 -1.82
N LYS A 91 -11.80 -2.45 -1.87
CA LYS A 91 -11.87 -1.23 -2.68
C LYS A 91 -10.88 -0.18 -2.15
N ILE A 92 -10.85 0.03 -0.83
CA ILE A 92 -9.91 0.96 -0.20
C ILE A 92 -8.47 0.54 -0.52
N LEU A 93 -8.14 -0.75 -0.38
CA LEU A 93 -6.81 -1.27 -0.72
C LEU A 93 -6.43 -0.98 -2.18
N ARG A 94 -7.35 -1.24 -3.13
CA ARG A 94 -7.12 -0.95 -4.55
C ARG A 94 -6.84 0.55 -4.77
N LEU A 95 -7.70 1.42 -4.24
CA LEU A 95 -7.59 2.86 -4.40
C LEU A 95 -6.33 3.44 -3.75
N MET A 96 -5.97 2.96 -2.56
CA MET A 96 -4.70 3.34 -1.92
C MET A 96 -3.49 2.94 -2.77
N ARG A 97 -3.49 1.74 -3.35
CA ARG A 97 -2.42 1.29 -4.26
C ARG A 97 -2.32 2.15 -5.51
N GLU A 98 -3.45 2.46 -6.15
CA GLU A 98 -3.50 3.35 -7.31
C GLU A 98 -2.97 4.75 -6.99
N MET A 99 -3.16 5.23 -5.75
CA MET A 99 -2.65 6.52 -5.29
C MET A 99 -1.23 6.45 -4.68
N GLY A 100 -0.62 5.26 -4.60
CA GLY A 100 0.69 5.08 -3.95
C GLY A 100 0.70 5.25 -2.42
N LEU A 101 -0.47 5.27 -1.77
CA LEU A 101 -0.59 5.44 -0.32
C LEU A 101 -0.29 4.14 0.43
N ARG A 102 0.56 4.23 1.46
CA ARG A 102 0.94 3.10 2.32
C ARG A 102 1.02 3.55 3.78
N SER A 103 0.77 2.63 4.71
CA SER A 103 0.96 2.90 6.14
C SER A 103 2.42 3.24 6.43
N LYS A 104 2.62 4.34 7.15
CA LYS A 104 3.92 4.74 7.69
C LYS A 104 4.20 3.91 8.94
N ILE A 105 4.94 2.83 8.76
CA ILE A 105 5.38 1.97 9.87
C ILE A 105 6.68 2.53 10.45
N ARG A 106 6.70 2.80 11.75
CA ARG A 106 7.94 3.17 12.46
C ARG A 106 8.91 2.01 12.41
N ARG A 107 10.17 2.26 12.04
CA ARG A 107 11.24 1.26 12.15
C ARG A 107 11.36 0.80 13.61
N LYS A 108 11.19 -0.50 13.86
CA LYS A 108 11.39 -1.08 15.19
C LYS A 108 12.83 -0.83 15.62
N PHE A 109 13.02 -0.19 16.77
CA PHE A 109 14.33 -0.05 17.39
C PHE A 109 14.82 -1.45 17.81
N ARG A 110 16.00 -1.85 17.35
CA ARG A 110 16.65 -3.08 17.78
C ARG A 110 17.67 -2.71 18.84
N HIS A 111 17.45 -3.20 20.06
CA HIS A 111 18.43 -3.03 21.12
C HIS A 111 19.60 -3.98 20.84
N HIS A 112 20.74 -3.43 20.46
CA HIS A 112 21.98 -4.19 20.30
C HIS A 112 22.65 -4.32 21.68
N ARG A 113 22.05 -5.12 22.58
CA ARG A 113 22.72 -5.50 23.83
C ARG A 113 23.39 -6.85 23.60
N SER A 114 24.71 -6.85 23.44
CA SER A 114 25.52 -8.07 23.50
C SER A 114 25.90 -8.31 24.95
N TRP A 115 25.37 -9.37 25.55
CA TRP A 115 25.80 -9.81 26.89
C TRP A 115 27.15 -10.50 26.76
N GLY A 116 28.19 -9.95 27.39
CA GLY A 116 29.46 -10.64 27.54
C GLY A 116 29.36 -11.79 28.54
N LEU A 117 30.31 -12.73 28.51
CA LEU A 117 30.36 -13.86 29.45
C LEU A 117 30.41 -13.39 30.93
N GLY A 118 30.97 -12.20 31.18
CA GLY A 118 31.08 -11.59 32.51
C GLY A 118 29.86 -10.78 32.96
N ASP A 119 28.93 -10.41 32.07
CA ASP A 119 27.76 -9.60 32.45
C ASP A 119 26.70 -10.43 33.20
N ARG A 120 26.77 -11.76 33.13
CA ARG A 120 25.88 -12.69 33.86
C ARG A 120 26.46 -13.13 35.20
N VAL A 121 27.74 -12.87 35.45
CA VAL A 121 28.42 -13.28 36.69
C VAL A 121 28.41 -12.09 37.64
N VAL A 122 27.39 -12.05 38.50
CA VAL A 122 27.33 -11.09 39.60
C VAL A 122 28.27 -11.56 40.71
N ARG A 123 29.01 -10.64 41.34
CA ARG A 123 29.91 -10.95 42.45
C ARG A 123 29.15 -11.70 43.55
N ASN A 124 29.70 -12.83 44.01
CA ASN A 124 29.14 -13.59 45.13
C ASN A 124 29.30 -12.79 46.43
N VAL A 125 28.23 -12.11 46.83
CA VAL A 125 28.22 -11.27 48.03
C VAL A 125 28.39 -12.10 49.31
N LEU A 126 28.02 -13.38 49.28
CA LEU A 126 28.16 -14.29 50.42
C LEU A 126 29.63 -14.56 50.76
N GLU A 127 30.48 -14.79 49.74
CA GLU A 127 31.92 -14.95 49.95
C GLU A 127 32.57 -13.69 50.53
N ALA A 128 32.14 -12.51 50.10
CA ALA A 128 32.67 -11.24 50.60
C ALA A 128 32.35 -11.06 52.10
N ILE A 129 31.14 -11.42 52.52
CA ILE A 129 30.72 -11.36 53.93
C ILE A 129 31.46 -12.40 54.77
N LEU A 130 31.61 -13.63 54.29
CA LEU A 130 32.30 -14.70 55.00
C LEU A 130 33.79 -14.41 55.19
N LYS A 131 34.46 -13.80 54.21
CA LYS A 131 35.85 -13.33 54.34
C LYS A 131 35.99 -12.29 55.45
N HIS A 132 35.07 -11.32 55.51
CA HIS A 132 35.07 -10.30 56.55
C HIS A 132 34.84 -10.90 57.95
N LEU A 133 33.94 -11.87 58.09
CA LEU A 133 33.68 -12.57 59.34
C LEU A 133 34.85 -13.46 59.78
N SER A 134 35.57 -14.07 58.84
CA SER A 134 36.78 -14.85 59.14
C SER A 134 37.95 -13.98 59.59
N LEU A 135 38.06 -12.74 59.12
CA LEU A 135 39.04 -11.77 59.58
C LEU A 135 38.75 -11.26 60.99
N ILE A 136 37.47 -11.15 61.36
CA ILE A 136 37.04 -10.76 62.72
C ILE A 136 37.24 -11.90 63.73
N ARG A 137 37.11 -13.16 63.30
CA ARG A 137 37.26 -14.35 64.17
C ARG A 137 38.70 -14.76 64.47
N ASN A 138 39.68 -14.20 63.77
CA ASN A 138 41.12 -14.50 63.93
C ASN A 138 41.89 -13.38 64.66
N VAL A 139 41.18 -12.48 65.36
CA VAL A 139 41.70 -11.48 66.31
C VAL A 139 41.16 -11.82 67.68
#